data_AF-A0A3D3L8N3-F1
#
_entry.id   AF-A0A3D3L8N3-F1
#
_cell.length_a   1.000
_cell.length_b   1.000
_cell.length_c   1.000
_cell.angle_alpha   90.00
_cell.angle_beta   90.00
_cell.angle_gamma   90.00
#
_symmetry.space_group_name_H-M   'P 1'
#
loop_
_entity.id
_entity.type
_entity.pdbx_description
1 polymer ?
#
loop_
_entity_poly.entity_id
_entity_poly.type
_entity_poly.pdbx_seq_one_letter_code
_entity_poly.pdbx_strand_id
1 'polypeptide(L)'
;DDGSTDGTVARVRPDARTRLVEFERNAGQSAAMHAGIHDARGAVIAMLDGDLQNDPADIPAMLNRLDEGWDLVCGWRVSRQDSMFKRLQSRVANTVRSRFVRDHVHDTGCTLKVMRRECREALLPFNGMHRFIPALVAAMGWRVTEMPVSHRPRLHGASKYGFGNRAWRATMDMFGVRWLNSRRVVARRKDSSFPS
;
A
#
# COMPACT_ATOMS: atom_id res chain seq x y z
N ASP A 1 -8.87 11.47 6.95
CA ASP A 1 -9.87 12.01 6.03
C ASP A 1 -9.17 12.86 4.98
N ASP A 2 -9.53 12.70 3.71
CA ASP A 2 -8.88 13.35 2.55
C ASP A 2 -9.68 14.59 2.09
N GLY A 3 -10.08 15.43 3.04
CA GLY A 3 -10.85 16.66 2.80
C GLY A 3 -12.29 16.41 2.37
N SER A 4 -12.97 15.47 3.01
CA SER A 4 -14.35 15.10 2.70
C SER A 4 -15.34 16.20 3.06
N THR A 5 -16.30 16.46 2.17
CA THR A 5 -17.36 17.48 2.38
C THR A 5 -18.73 16.88 2.72
N ASP A 6 -18.83 15.55 2.85
CA ASP A 6 -20.07 14.77 2.99
C ASP A 6 -20.39 14.37 4.45
N GLY A 7 -19.78 15.06 5.41
CA GLY A 7 -19.93 14.79 6.84
C GLY A 7 -19.24 13.51 7.32
N THR A 8 -18.38 12.87 6.51
CA THR A 8 -17.60 11.69 6.92
C THR A 8 -16.85 11.92 8.24
N VAL A 9 -16.18 13.06 8.39
CA VAL A 9 -15.47 13.44 9.62
C VAL A 9 -16.38 13.43 10.84
N ALA A 10 -17.59 13.97 10.74
CA ALA A 10 -18.54 14.04 11.85
C ALA A 10 -19.06 12.66 12.31
N ARG A 11 -18.93 11.62 11.47
CA ARG A 11 -19.31 10.24 11.82
C ARG A 11 -18.21 9.49 12.56
N VAL A 12 -16.98 9.99 12.56
CA VAL A 12 -15.86 9.39 13.27
C VAL A 12 -16.10 9.56 14.77
N ARG A 13 -16.29 8.45 15.48
CA ARG A 13 -16.47 8.46 16.93
C ARG A 13 -15.09 8.61 17.60
N PRO A 14 -14.85 9.68 18.37
CA PRO A 14 -13.62 9.80 19.12
C PRO A 14 -13.57 8.69 20.19
N ASP A 15 -12.42 8.02 20.26
CA ASP A 15 -12.10 7.02 21.27
C ASP A 15 -10.59 7.08 21.54
N ALA A 16 -10.13 6.55 22.66
CA ALA A 16 -8.71 6.48 23.01
C ALA A 16 -7.86 5.75 21.95
N ARG A 17 -8.48 4.89 21.14
CA ARG A 17 -7.82 4.14 20.06
C ARG A 17 -7.99 4.78 18.68
N THR A 18 -8.76 5.86 18.57
CA THR A 18 -9.06 6.54 17.31
C THR A 18 -8.30 7.86 17.22
N ARG A 19 -7.57 8.05 16.12
CA ARG A 19 -6.94 9.33 15.80
C ARG A 19 -7.35 9.74 14.39
N LEU A 20 -7.96 10.91 14.28
CA LEU A 20 -8.30 11.50 12.99
C LEU A 20 -7.15 12.38 12.51
N VAL A 21 -6.71 12.13 11.27
CA VAL A 21 -5.84 13.02 10.51
C VAL A 21 -6.68 13.56 9.36
N GLU A 22 -6.80 14.88 9.25
CA GLU A 22 -7.66 15.56 8.28
C GLU A 22 -6.84 16.52 7.43
N PHE A 23 -7.14 16.56 6.13
CA PHE A 23 -6.54 17.51 5.20
C PHE A 23 -7.50 18.66 4.89
N GLU A 24 -6.94 19.85 4.66
CA GLU A 24 -7.70 21.05 4.28
C GLU A 24 -8.48 20.88 2.96
N ARG A 25 -7.99 20.01 2.08
CA ARG A 25 -8.59 19.71 0.77
C ARG A 25 -8.20 18.31 0.31
N ASN A 26 -8.92 17.80 -0.69
CA ASN A 26 -8.57 16.53 -1.34
C ASN A 26 -7.16 16.56 -1.93
N ALA A 27 -6.28 15.73 -1.36
CA ALA A 27 -4.89 15.54 -1.79
C ALA A 27 -4.68 14.14 -2.41
N GLY A 28 -5.69 13.28 -2.35
CA GLY A 28 -5.72 11.96 -2.94
C GLY A 28 -5.22 10.86 -2.00
N GLN A 29 -5.58 9.62 -2.34
CA GLN A 29 -5.29 8.43 -1.54
C GLN A 29 -3.81 8.28 -1.13
N SER A 30 -2.87 8.58 -2.04
CA SER A 30 -1.44 8.50 -1.71
C SER A 30 -1.04 9.43 -0.58
N ALA A 31 -1.55 10.68 -0.58
CA ALA A 31 -1.25 11.65 0.45
C ALA A 31 -1.86 11.21 1.80
N ALA A 32 -3.13 10.78 1.78
CA ALA A 32 -3.82 10.31 2.98
C ALA A 32 -3.13 9.08 3.59
N MET A 33 -2.75 8.09 2.77
CA MET A 33 -1.99 6.93 3.23
C MET A 33 -0.61 7.31 3.78
N HIS A 34 0.12 8.19 3.09
CA HIS A 34 1.44 8.63 3.55
C HIS A 34 1.37 9.31 4.91
N ALA A 35 0.43 10.25 5.11
CA ALA A 35 0.23 10.91 6.40
C ALA A 35 -0.16 9.91 7.49
N GLY A 36 -1.13 9.02 7.24
CA GLY A 36 -1.54 8.01 8.20
C GLY A 36 -0.41 7.05 8.62
N ILE A 37 0.43 6.64 7.67
CA ILE A 37 1.61 5.80 7.94
C ILE A 37 2.65 6.53 8.79
N HIS A 38 2.93 7.80 8.50
CA HIS A 38 3.92 8.57 9.24
C HIS A 38 3.44 8.95 10.65
N ASP A 39 2.14 9.15 10.83
CA ASP A 39 1.53 9.48 12.12
C ASP A 39 1.28 8.25 13.01
N ALA A 40 1.34 7.05 12.44
CA ALA A 40 1.18 5.80 13.17
C ALA A 40 2.29 5.61 14.22
N ARG A 41 1.89 5.19 15.43
CA ARG A 41 2.80 5.04 16.59
C ARG A 41 3.16 3.59 16.90
N GLY A 42 2.32 2.64 16.48
CA GLY A 42 2.54 1.21 16.70
C GLY A 42 3.81 0.71 16.03
N ALA A 43 4.41 -0.35 16.58
CA ALA A 43 5.57 -1.02 15.98
C ALA A 43 5.24 -1.69 14.65
N VAL A 44 3.96 -2.02 14.45
CA VAL A 44 3.41 -2.55 13.20
C VAL A 44 2.32 -1.61 12.70
N ILE A 45 2.29 -1.41 11.38
CA ILE A 45 1.30 -0.59 10.68
C ILE A 45 0.50 -1.51 9.75
N ALA A 46 -0.82 -1.56 9.97
CA ALA A 46 -1.76 -2.19 9.05
C ALA A 46 -2.52 -1.10 8.28
N MET A 47 -2.56 -1.24 6.96
CA MET A 47 -3.30 -0.37 6.05
C MET A 47 -4.54 -1.11 5.56
N LEU A 48 -5.67 -0.40 5.44
CA LEU A 48 -6.95 -0.95 5.00
C LEU A 48 -7.82 0.17 4.41
N ASP A 49 -8.53 -0.09 3.30
CA ASP A 49 -9.54 0.84 2.77
C ASP A 49 -10.83 0.80 3.60
N GLY A 50 -11.49 1.95 3.73
CA GLY A 50 -12.78 2.09 4.44
C GLY A 50 -14.02 1.62 3.67
N ASP A 51 -13.84 0.96 2.51
CA ASP A 51 -14.95 0.55 1.62
C ASP A 51 -15.49 -0.87 1.89
N LEU A 52 -15.01 -1.51 2.97
CA LEU A 52 -15.38 -2.84 3.43
C LEU A 52 -15.07 -3.99 2.44
N GLN A 53 -14.30 -3.74 1.38
CA GLN A 53 -13.95 -4.79 0.41
C GLN A 53 -12.86 -5.72 0.91
N ASN A 54 -11.93 -5.23 1.74
CA ASN A 54 -10.88 -6.04 2.35
C ASN A 54 -11.33 -6.43 3.76
N ASP A 55 -11.11 -7.69 4.16
CA ASP A 55 -11.55 -8.20 5.45
C ASP A 55 -10.50 -7.93 6.54
N PRO A 56 -10.81 -7.16 7.60
CA PRO A 56 -9.89 -6.98 8.73
C PRO A 56 -9.50 -8.29 9.42
N ALA A 57 -10.31 -9.35 9.28
CA ALA A 57 -10.02 -10.67 9.84
C ALA A 57 -8.78 -11.34 9.22
N ASP A 58 -8.28 -10.85 8.07
CA ASP A 58 -7.04 -11.34 7.48
C ASP A 58 -5.77 -10.77 8.18
N ILE A 59 -5.89 -9.66 8.91
CA ILE A 59 -4.75 -8.98 9.55
C ILE A 59 -3.98 -9.88 10.53
N PRO A 60 -4.61 -10.66 11.43
CA PRO A 60 -3.90 -11.58 12.32
C PRO A 60 -2.99 -12.57 11.59
N ALA A 61 -3.44 -13.15 10.47
CA ALA A 61 -2.62 -14.06 9.69
C ALA A 61 -1.46 -13.35 8.98
N MET A 62 -1.67 -12.09 8.57
CA MET A 62 -0.58 -11.24 8.04
C MET A 62 0.45 -10.88 9.11
N LEU A 63 0.05 -10.71 10.38
CA LEU A 63 0.98 -10.46 11.49
C LEU A 63 1.91 -11.66 11.71
N ASN A 64 1.38 -12.89 11.65
CA ASN A 64 2.22 -14.10 11.78
C ASN A 64 3.34 -14.15 10.74
N ARG A 65 3.10 -13.61 9.53
CA ARG A 65 4.13 -13.51 8.48
C ARG A 65 5.23 -12.52 8.87
N LEU A 66 4.94 -11.47 9.63
CA LEU A 66 6.02 -10.63 10.16
C LEU A 66 6.90 -11.41 11.14
N ASP A 67 6.32 -12.29 11.95
CA ASP A 67 7.06 -13.11 12.93
C ASP A 67 7.96 -14.16 12.26
N GLU A 68 7.64 -14.59 11.03
CA GLU A 68 8.52 -15.41 10.18
C GLU A 68 9.75 -14.63 9.63
N GLY A 69 9.90 -13.36 10.01
CA GLY A 69 11.01 -12.50 9.63
C GLY A 69 10.77 -11.69 8.35
N TRP A 70 9.52 -11.57 7.90
CA TRP A 70 9.17 -10.60 6.85
C TRP A 70 8.98 -9.21 7.45
N ASP A 71 9.20 -8.17 6.63
CA ASP A 71 9.13 -6.77 7.05
C ASP A 71 7.88 -6.06 6.50
N LEU A 72 7.42 -6.50 5.32
CA LEU A 72 6.17 -6.08 4.70
C LEU A 72 5.44 -7.29 4.12
N VAL A 73 4.15 -7.40 4.41
CA VAL A 73 3.24 -8.42 3.93
C VAL A 73 2.15 -7.74 3.12
N CYS A 74 2.04 -8.10 1.85
CA CYS A 74 1.02 -7.58 0.94
C CYS A 74 -0.14 -8.57 0.83
N GLY A 75 -1.37 -8.08 0.97
CA GLY A 75 -2.54 -8.87 0.63
C GLY A 75 -2.63 -9.09 -0.88
N TRP A 76 -2.98 -10.30 -1.29
CA TRP A 76 -3.36 -10.63 -2.67
C TRP A 76 -4.77 -11.17 -2.69
N ARG A 77 -5.68 -10.48 -3.39
CA ARG A 77 -7.10 -10.87 -3.46
C ARG A 77 -7.27 -12.13 -4.30
N VAL A 78 -7.64 -13.23 -3.66
CA VAL A 78 -7.87 -14.53 -4.32
C VAL A 78 -9.35 -14.68 -4.67
N SER A 79 -9.77 -14.02 -5.75
CA SER A 79 -10.97 -14.34 -6.53
C SER A 79 -11.19 -13.21 -7.53
N ARG A 80 -10.57 -13.35 -8.71
CA ARG A 80 -10.97 -12.57 -9.89
C ARG A 80 -11.70 -13.53 -10.80
N GLN A 81 -13.03 -13.42 -10.87
CA GLN A 81 -13.79 -13.85 -12.04
C GLN A 81 -13.48 -12.93 -13.23
N ASP A 82 -12.21 -12.81 -13.58
CA ASP A 82 -11.76 -12.10 -14.76
C ASP A 82 -11.71 -13.08 -15.92
N SER A 83 -12.24 -12.68 -17.07
CA SER A 83 -12.13 -13.45 -18.32
C SER A 83 -10.66 -13.82 -18.60
N MET A 84 -10.44 -14.95 -19.28
CA MET A 84 -9.10 -15.46 -19.63
C MET A 84 -8.19 -14.38 -20.23
N PHE A 85 -8.77 -13.44 -20.99
CA PHE A 85 -8.07 -12.30 -21.59
C PHE A 85 -7.58 -11.26 -20.56
N LYS A 86 -8.43 -10.88 -19.59
CA LYS A 86 -8.04 -9.98 -18.48
C LYS A 86 -7.01 -10.62 -17.55
N ARG A 87 -7.09 -11.93 -17.35
CA ARG A 87 -6.08 -12.72 -16.63
C ARG A 87 -4.75 -12.71 -17.37
N LEU A 88 -4.73 -12.90 -18.69
CA LEU A 88 -3.51 -12.86 -19.49
C LEU A 88 -2.89 -11.45 -19.50
N GLN A 89 -3.69 -10.41 -19.71
CA GLN A 89 -3.22 -9.02 -19.69
C GLN A 89 -2.68 -8.63 -18.31
N SER A 90 -3.36 -9.02 -17.22
CA SER A 90 -2.88 -8.80 -15.85
C SER A 90 -1.60 -9.58 -15.57
N ARG A 91 -1.47 -10.83 -16.06
CA ARG A 91 -0.23 -11.61 -15.93
C ARG A 91 0.92 -10.98 -16.69
N VAL A 92 0.71 -10.49 -17.90
CA VAL A 92 1.76 -9.79 -18.68
C VAL A 92 2.15 -8.49 -18.01
N ALA A 93 1.18 -7.66 -17.59
CA ALA A 93 1.46 -6.43 -16.86
C ALA A 93 2.18 -6.68 -15.53
N ASN A 94 1.78 -7.70 -14.77
CA ASN A 94 2.44 -8.10 -13.53
C ASN A 94 3.82 -8.72 -13.78
N THR A 95 4.04 -9.44 -14.88
CA THR A 95 5.34 -10.03 -15.24
C THR A 95 6.32 -8.97 -15.72
N VAL A 96 5.86 -7.99 -16.51
CA VAL A 96 6.66 -6.83 -16.91
C VAL A 96 7.02 -6.01 -15.68
N ARG A 97 6.04 -5.74 -14.79
CA ARG A 97 6.24 -5.01 -13.54
C ARG A 97 7.16 -5.76 -12.57
N SER A 98 6.97 -7.07 -12.35
CA SER A 98 7.82 -7.87 -11.47
C SER A 98 9.26 -7.95 -11.97
N ARG A 99 9.47 -8.03 -13.29
CA ARG A 99 10.81 -7.93 -13.90
C ARG A 99 11.42 -6.53 -13.80
N PHE A 100 10.60 -5.48 -13.88
CA PHE A 100 11.06 -4.09 -13.83
C PHE A 100 11.35 -3.58 -12.42
N VAL A 101 10.58 -4.04 -11.44
CA VAL A 101 10.53 -3.51 -10.08
C VAL A 101 11.09 -4.51 -9.06
N ARG A 102 11.17 -5.80 -9.42
CA ARG A 102 11.71 -6.90 -8.59
C ARG A 102 11.05 -7.01 -7.21
N ASP A 103 9.79 -6.60 -7.09
CA ASP A 103 9.02 -6.66 -5.84
C ASP A 103 8.24 -7.97 -5.66
N HIS A 104 8.16 -8.81 -6.71
CA HIS A 104 7.50 -10.13 -6.70
C HIS A 104 6.04 -10.15 -6.19
N VAL A 105 5.34 -9.02 -6.20
CA VAL A 105 3.95 -8.93 -5.70
C VAL A 105 2.91 -9.13 -6.80
N HIS A 106 1.90 -9.98 -6.54
CA HIS A 106 0.83 -10.34 -7.48
C HIS A 106 -0.27 -9.26 -7.60
N ASP A 107 -0.59 -8.54 -6.53
CA ASP A 107 -1.64 -7.51 -6.54
C ASP A 107 -1.24 -6.25 -5.77
N THR A 108 -0.68 -5.29 -6.50
CA THR A 108 -0.27 -4.02 -5.91
C THR A 108 -1.40 -3.01 -5.75
N GLY A 109 -2.57 -3.32 -6.31
CA GLY A 109 -3.79 -2.56 -6.11
C GLY A 109 -4.51 -2.93 -4.82
N CYS A 110 -4.18 -4.06 -4.19
CA CYS A 110 -4.69 -4.39 -2.86
C CYS A 110 -4.06 -3.44 -1.84
N THR A 111 -4.90 -2.69 -1.13
CA THR A 111 -4.50 -1.71 -0.12
C THR A 111 -4.21 -2.36 1.23
N LEU A 112 -4.76 -3.55 1.47
CA LEU A 112 -4.46 -4.35 2.66
C LEU A 112 -2.99 -4.77 2.67
N LYS A 113 -2.23 -4.15 3.57
CA LYS A 113 -0.79 -4.36 3.76
C LYS A 113 -0.46 -4.23 5.24
N VAL A 114 0.46 -5.05 5.72
CA VAL A 114 0.95 -5.00 7.10
C VAL A 114 2.47 -4.89 7.06
N MET A 115 3.05 -3.92 7.76
CA MET A 115 4.50 -3.70 7.75
C MET A 115 5.04 -3.28 9.10
N ARG A 116 6.33 -3.56 9.34
CA ARG A 116 7.09 -2.96 10.43
C ARG A 116 7.13 -1.45 10.23
N ARG A 117 7.00 -0.69 11.31
CA ARG A 117 6.96 0.78 11.27
C ARG A 117 8.17 1.37 10.55
N GLU A 118 9.34 0.77 10.71
CA GLU A 118 10.62 1.18 10.13
C GLU A 118 10.60 1.16 8.60
N CYS A 119 9.74 0.33 7.98
CA CYS A 119 9.55 0.31 6.53
C CYS A 119 9.03 1.65 5.97
N ARG A 120 8.43 2.51 6.81
CA ARG A 120 7.94 3.83 6.37
C ARG A 120 9.05 4.73 5.81
N GLU A 121 10.30 4.55 6.24
CA GLU A 121 11.46 5.30 5.73
C GLU A 121 11.72 5.05 4.25
N ALA A 122 11.20 3.93 3.73
CA ALA A 122 11.26 3.62 2.32
C ALA A 122 10.24 4.42 1.49
N LEU A 123 9.24 5.06 2.10
CA LEU A 123 8.16 5.71 1.37
C LEU A 123 8.57 7.12 0.93
N LEU A 124 8.30 7.42 -0.33
CA LEU A 124 8.48 8.75 -0.91
C LEU A 124 7.14 9.20 -1.47
N PRO A 125 6.60 10.36 -1.05
CA PRO A 125 5.26 10.77 -1.42
C PRO A 125 5.19 11.19 -2.90
N PHE A 126 4.30 10.54 -3.64
CA PHE A 126 3.87 10.97 -4.98
C PHE A 126 2.48 10.38 -5.30
N ASN A 127 1.82 10.95 -6.30
CA ASN A 127 0.52 10.46 -6.77
C ASN A 127 0.68 9.06 -7.37
N GLY A 128 0.12 8.03 -6.71
CA GLY A 128 0.32 6.62 -7.09
C GLY A 128 1.24 5.81 -6.16
N MET A 129 1.95 6.46 -5.21
CA MET A 129 2.84 5.83 -4.21
C MET A 129 2.29 4.53 -3.61
N HIS A 130 1.01 4.48 -3.23
CA HIS A 130 0.38 3.32 -2.59
C HIS A 130 0.52 2.00 -3.39
N ARG A 131 0.66 2.08 -4.73
CA ARG A 131 0.88 0.93 -5.63
C ARG A 131 2.34 0.49 -5.71
N PHE A 132 3.24 1.33 -5.22
CA PHE A 132 4.69 1.11 -5.26
C PHE A 132 5.29 0.92 -3.86
N ILE A 133 4.48 0.87 -2.80
CA ILE A 133 4.95 0.53 -1.44
C ILE A 133 5.85 -0.72 -1.43
N PRO A 134 5.47 -1.85 -2.05
CA PRO A 134 6.31 -3.06 -2.02
C PRO A 134 7.67 -2.85 -2.70
N ALA A 135 7.66 -2.16 -3.83
CA ALA A 135 8.84 -1.79 -4.60
C ALA A 135 9.81 -0.90 -3.82
N LEU A 136 9.27 0.13 -3.18
CA LEU A 136 10.03 1.10 -2.43
C LEU A 136 10.66 0.45 -1.20
N VAL A 137 9.89 -0.37 -0.48
CA VAL A 137 10.34 -1.12 0.70
C VAL A 137 11.41 -2.16 0.33
N ALA A 138 11.18 -2.96 -0.71
CA ALA A 138 12.17 -3.93 -1.20
C ALA A 138 13.49 -3.25 -1.64
N ALA A 139 13.42 -2.07 -2.26
CA ALA A 139 14.60 -1.32 -2.68
C ALA A 139 15.47 -0.80 -1.52
N MET A 140 14.93 -0.74 -0.30
CA MET A 140 15.68 -0.43 0.93
C MET A 140 16.29 -1.68 1.61
N GLY A 141 16.15 -2.86 0.97
CA GLY A 141 16.67 -4.13 1.46
C GLY A 141 15.79 -4.83 2.49
N TRP A 142 14.55 -4.38 2.68
CA TRP A 142 13.57 -5.04 3.54
C TRP A 142 12.94 -6.24 2.84
N ARG A 143 12.60 -7.28 3.62
CA ARG A 143 12.01 -8.53 3.13
C ARG A 143 10.51 -8.34 2.90
N VAL A 144 10.10 -8.44 1.65
CA VAL A 144 8.69 -8.30 1.24
C VAL A 144 8.12 -9.68 0.89
N THR A 145 6.94 -9.98 1.38
CA THR A 145 6.14 -11.14 0.98
C THR A 145 4.70 -10.76 0.70
N GLU A 146 3.93 -11.73 0.26
CA GLU A 146 2.50 -11.61 0.08
C GLU A 146 1.77 -12.82 0.66
N MET A 147 0.46 -12.68 0.82
CA MET A 147 -0.41 -13.79 1.17
C MET A 147 -1.81 -13.57 0.59
N PRO A 148 -2.55 -14.66 0.31
CA PRO A 148 -3.93 -14.57 -0.11
C PRO A 148 -4.79 -13.90 0.98
N VAL A 149 -5.68 -13.00 0.57
CA VAL A 149 -6.64 -12.31 1.45
C VAL A 149 -8.05 -12.36 0.87
N SER A 150 -9.03 -12.30 1.75
CA SER A 150 -10.45 -12.31 1.44
C SER A 150 -10.86 -10.99 0.78
N HIS A 151 -11.68 -11.07 -0.27
CA HIS A 151 -12.18 -9.88 -0.96
C HIS A 151 -13.69 -9.96 -1.15
N ARG A 152 -14.40 -8.94 -0.66
CA ARG A 152 -15.85 -8.82 -0.79
C ARG A 152 -16.18 -7.96 -2.02
N PRO A 153 -17.23 -8.32 -2.78
CA PRO A 153 -17.67 -7.50 -3.92
C PRO A 153 -18.11 -6.11 -3.43
N ARG A 154 -17.91 -5.09 -4.29
CA ARG A 154 -18.39 -3.73 -4.02
C ARG A 154 -19.88 -3.73 -3.78
N LEU A 155 -20.31 -3.19 -2.65
CA LEU A 155 -21.73 -2.96 -2.40
C LEU A 155 -22.21 -1.70 -3.14
N HIS A 156 -21.41 -0.64 -3.30
CA HIS A 156 -21.83 0.65 -3.88
C HIS A 156 -20.75 1.24 -4.82
N GLY A 157 -21.17 1.85 -5.94
CA GLY A 157 -20.34 2.69 -6.82
C GLY A 157 -20.07 2.15 -8.23
N ALA A 158 -20.51 2.88 -9.26
CA ALA A 158 -20.13 2.63 -10.65
C ALA A 158 -18.75 3.25 -10.95
N SER A 159 -17.80 2.45 -11.46
CA SER A 159 -16.52 2.99 -11.95
C SER A 159 -16.75 3.77 -13.25
N LYS A 160 -16.93 5.08 -13.17
CA LYS A 160 -16.70 5.99 -14.30
C LYS A 160 -15.20 6.33 -14.34
N TYR A 161 -14.57 6.27 -15.52
CA TYR A 161 -13.36 7.01 -15.99
C TYR A 161 -12.34 6.19 -16.82
N GLY A 162 -11.81 6.84 -17.87
CA GLY A 162 -11.10 6.28 -19.01
C GLY A 162 -9.76 5.57 -18.74
N PHE A 163 -9.64 4.37 -19.30
CA PHE A 163 -8.50 3.46 -19.14
C PHE A 163 -7.16 3.99 -19.67
N GLY A 164 -7.16 4.81 -20.74
CA GLY A 164 -5.94 5.22 -21.45
C GLY A 164 -4.98 6.12 -20.65
N ASN A 165 -5.50 7.23 -20.09
CA ASN A 165 -4.68 8.17 -19.31
C ASN A 165 -4.09 7.53 -18.04
N ARG A 166 -4.83 6.59 -17.43
CA ARG A 166 -4.36 5.85 -16.24
C ARG A 166 -3.20 4.90 -16.57
N ALA A 167 -3.26 4.20 -17.71
CA ALA A 167 -2.21 3.28 -18.14
C ALA A 167 -0.90 4.02 -18.46
N TRP A 168 -0.99 5.17 -19.13
CA TRP A 168 0.18 6.01 -19.42
C TRP A 168 0.85 6.52 -18.14
N ARG A 169 0.07 7.11 -17.21
CA ARG A 169 0.59 7.57 -15.91
C ARG A 169 1.25 6.46 -15.11
N ALA A 170 0.59 5.30 -15.00
CA ALA A 170 1.15 4.15 -14.30
C ALA A 170 2.47 3.67 -14.92
N THR A 171 2.60 3.76 -16.25
CA THR A 171 3.84 3.45 -16.97
C THR A 171 4.94 4.45 -16.63
N MET A 172 4.64 5.76 -16.67
CA MET A 172 5.61 6.80 -16.29
C MET A 172 6.07 6.66 -14.84
N ASP A 173 5.12 6.43 -13.92
CA ASP A 173 5.43 6.20 -12.50
C ASP A 173 6.35 5.00 -12.31
N MET A 174 6.14 3.92 -13.07
CA MET A 174 7.01 2.73 -13.02
C MET A 174 8.45 3.06 -13.43
N PHE A 175 8.66 3.84 -14.50
CA PHE A 175 10.00 4.29 -14.88
C PHE A 175 10.61 5.23 -13.84
N GLY A 176 9.82 6.17 -13.30
CA GLY A 176 10.26 7.09 -12.25
C GLY A 176 10.70 6.34 -10.99
N VAL A 177 9.91 5.39 -10.50
CA VAL A 177 10.26 4.56 -9.33
C VAL A 177 11.48 3.70 -9.60
N ARG A 178 11.62 3.14 -10.80
CA ARG A 178 12.82 2.36 -11.17
C ARG A 178 14.08 3.22 -11.14
N TRP A 179 14.03 4.41 -11.74
CA TRP A 179 15.14 5.36 -11.73
C TRP A 179 15.47 5.80 -10.30
N LEU A 180 14.45 6.09 -9.49
CA LEU A 180 14.62 6.46 -8.09
C LEU A 180 15.29 5.34 -7.29
N ASN A 181 14.81 4.10 -7.45
CA ASN A 181 15.39 2.93 -6.78
C ASN A 181 16.84 2.67 -7.21
N SER A 182 17.22 2.94 -8.46
CA SER A 182 18.62 2.76 -8.92
C SER A 182 19.57 3.84 -8.41
N ARG A 183 19.04 4.98 -7.95
CA ARG A 183 19.81 6.12 -7.41
C ARG A 183 19.68 6.27 -5.89
N ARG A 184 18.96 5.35 -5.23
CA ARG A 184 18.62 5.46 -3.82
C ARG A 184 19.85 5.31 -2.95
N VAL A 185 20.03 6.22 -2.00
CA VAL A 185 21.05 6.14 -0.97
C VAL A 185 20.46 5.41 0.24
N VAL A 186 20.99 4.23 0.55
CA VAL A 186 20.60 3.46 1.73
C VAL A 186 21.60 3.76 2.85
N ALA A 187 21.24 4.68 3.74
CA ALA A 187 22.02 4.99 4.94
C ALA A 187 21.26 4.49 6.17
N ARG A 188 21.74 3.41 6.81
CA ARG A 188 21.22 2.99 8.11
C ARG A 188 22.03 3.71 9.19
N ARG A 189 21.37 4.52 10.02
CA ARG A 189 22.02 5.11 11.20
C ARG A 189 22.31 3.97 12.18
N LYS A 190 23.48 3.98 12.84
CA LYS A 190 23.69 3.12 14.00
C LYS A 190 22.74 3.58 15.09
N ASP A 191 22.02 2.66 15.70
CA ASP A 191 21.25 2.95 16.90
C ASP A 191 22.23 3.46 17.97
N SER A 192 22.07 4.72 18.37
CA SER A 192 22.79 5.30 19.49
C SER A 192 22.10 4.86 20.78
N SER A 193 22.19 3.58 21.12
CA SER A 193 21.99 3.16 22.49
C SER A 193 23.23 3.57 23.27
N PHE A 194 23.16 4.71 23.96
CA PHE A 194 24.06 4.93 25.09
C PHE A 194 23.75 3.82 26.10
N PRO A 195 24.75 3.04 26.56
CA PRO A 195 24.53 2.11 27.65
C PRO A 195 24.12 2.94 28.89
N SER A 196 22.90 2.70 29.36
CA SER A 196 22.41 3.16 30.66
C SER A 196 23.07 2.37 31.79
#